data_AF-A0A9D2F1E8-F1
#
_entry.id   AF-A0A9D2F1E8-F1
#
_cell.length_a   1.000
_cell.length_b   1.000
_cell.length_c   1.000
_cell.angle_alpha   90.00
_cell.angle_beta   90.00
_cell.angle_gamma   90.00
#
_symmetry.space_group_name_H-M   'P 1'
#
loop_
_entity.id
_entity.type
_entity.pdbx_description
1 polymer ?
#
loop_
_entity_poly.entity_id
_entity_poly.type
_entity_poly.pdbx_seq_one_letter_code
_entity_poly.pdbx_strand_id
1 'polypeptide(L)' 'MQVLISSHDYDYHTLIKVAEMAGLAGIVGFHAAGEDYLLTFPDGENTEALVADYKARLRDLENNIWVH' A
#
# COMPACT_ATOMS: atom_id res chain seq x y z
N MET A 1 -4.00 -2.50 -11.28
CA MET A 1 -3.78 -3.78 -10.53
C MET A 1 -4.39 -3.70 -9.13
N GLN A 2 -4.92 -4.80 -8.58
CA GLN A 2 -5.53 -4.82 -7.25
C GLN A 2 -4.73 -5.67 -6.26
N VAL A 3 -4.67 -5.22 -5.00
CA VAL A 3 -4.00 -5.90 -3.89
C VAL A 3 -4.94 -5.94 -2.69
N LEU A 4 -5.24 -7.13 -2.18
CA LEU A 4 -5.95 -7.29 -0.92
C LEU A 4 -4.93 -7.26 0.24
N ILE A 5 -5.21 -6.46 1.25
CA ILE A 5 -4.40 -6.33 2.46
C ILE A 5 -5.28 -6.67 3.67
N SER A 6 -4.79 -7.59 4.48
CA SER A 6 -5.45 -8.00 5.72
C SER A 6 -5.45 -6.86 6.74
N SER A 7 -6.59 -6.59 7.35
CA SER A 7 -6.66 -5.64 8.48
C SER A 7 -6.02 -6.17 9.76
N HIS A 8 -5.71 -7.46 9.82
CA HIS A 8 -4.94 -8.05 10.92
C HIS A 8 -3.45 -7.67 10.84
N ASP A 9 -2.95 -7.40 9.63
CA ASP A 9 -1.54 -7.09 9.40
C ASP A 9 -1.29 -5.57 9.45
N TYR A 10 -2.17 -4.78 8.81
CA TYR A 10 -2.04 -3.33 8.77
C TYR A 10 -3.38 -2.63 8.97
N ASP A 11 -3.39 -1.58 9.78
CA ASP A 11 -4.54 -0.70 9.90
C ASP A 11 -4.61 0.29 8.73
N TYR A 12 -5.81 0.84 8.49
CA TYR A 12 -6.06 1.78 7.40
C TYR A 12 -5.13 3.01 7.40
N HIS A 13 -4.78 3.56 8.56
CA HIS A 13 -3.94 4.77 8.61
C HIS A 13 -2.50 4.46 8.21
N THR A 14 -2.00 3.26 8.54
CA THR A 14 -0.71 2.77 8.06
C THR A 14 -0.68 2.67 6.54
N LEU A 15 -1.75 2.14 5.93
CA LEU A 15 -1.85 2.01 4.47
C LEU A 15 -1.84 3.38 3.76
N ILE A 16 -2.53 4.38 4.31
CA ILE A 16 -2.51 5.75 3.79
C ILE A 16 -1.11 6.36 3.90
N LYS A 17 -0.46 6.26 5.05
CA LYS A 17 0.89 6.80 5.26
C LYS A 17 1.91 6.19 4.31
N VAL A 18 1.86 4.88 4.07
CA VAL A 18 2.78 4.25 3.11
C VAL A 18 2.52 4.75 1.68
N ALA A 19 1.26 5.00 1.31
CA ALA A 19 0.98 5.58 0.00
C ALA A 19 1.52 7.01 -0.12
N GLU A 20 1.45 7.81 0.94
CA GLU A 20 2.07 9.14 0.97
C GLU A 20 3.59 9.04 0.80
N MET A 21 4.26 8.14 1.54
CA MET A 21 5.70 7.92 1.45
C MET A 21 6.16 7.41 0.08
N ALA A 22 5.32 6.60 -0.58
CA ALA A 22 5.55 6.10 -1.93
C ALA A 22 5.21 7.13 -3.03
N GLY A 23 4.71 8.32 -2.68
CA GLY A 23 4.24 9.31 -3.67
C GLY A 23 2.98 8.87 -4.44
N LEU A 24 2.20 7.97 -3.85
CA LEU A 24 1.00 7.36 -4.42
C LEU A 24 -0.31 7.93 -3.84
N ALA A 25 -0.22 8.91 -2.94
CA ALA A 25 -1.39 9.59 -2.39
C ALA A 25 -2.25 10.20 -3.49
N GLY A 26 -3.54 9.88 -3.50
CA GLY A 26 -4.48 10.30 -4.54
C GLY A 26 -4.39 9.53 -5.86
N ILE A 27 -3.45 8.59 -5.98
CA ILE A 27 -3.29 7.71 -7.15
C ILE A 27 -3.82 6.31 -6.85
N VAL A 28 -3.50 5.77 -5.67
CA VAL A 28 -4.03 4.49 -5.20
C VAL A 28 -5.42 4.69 -4.60
N GLY A 29 -6.39 3.88 -5.05
CA GLY A 29 -7.72 3.81 -4.47
C GLY A 29 -7.75 2.85 -3.29
N PHE A 30 -8.46 3.22 -2.22
CA PHE A 30 -8.64 2.38 -1.03
C PHE A 30 -10.12 2.06 -0.86
N HIS A 31 -10.45 0.77 -0.76
CA HIS A 31 -11.82 0.31 -0.60
C HIS A 31 -11.90 -0.70 0.54
N ALA A 32 -12.96 -0.63 1.34
CA ALA A 32 -13.28 -1.68 2.30
C ALA A 32 -13.67 -2.97 1.54
N ALA A 33 -13.13 -4.11 1.96
CA ALA A 33 -13.37 -5.42 1.39
C ALA A 33 -13.66 -6.43 2.52
N GLY A 34 -14.84 -6.32 3.11
CA GLY A 34 -15.18 -7.03 4.35
C GLY A 34 -14.42 -6.42 5.52
N GLU A 35 -13.71 -7.26 6.28
CA GLU A 35 -12.80 -6.81 7.34
C GLU A 35 -11.48 -6.26 6.78
N ASP A 36 -11.15 -6.56 5.52
CA ASP A 36 -9.87 -6.26 4.89
C ASP A 36 -9.95 -5.02 3.99
N TYR A 37 -8.81 -4.65 3.37
CA TYR A 37 -8.69 -3.50 2.49
C TYR A 37 -8.28 -3.91 1.09
N LEU A 38 -9.05 -3.48 0.09
CA LEU A 38 -8.69 -3.63 -1.32
C LEU A 38 -8.05 -2.33 -1.83
N LEU A 39 -6.80 -2.43 -2.23
CA LEU A 39 -6.05 -1.34 -2.83
C LEU A 39 -6.05 -1.48 -4.35
N THR A 40 -6.41 -0.40 -5.05
CA THR A 40 -6.42 -0.34 -6.51
C THR A 40 -5.32 0.60 -6.99
N PHE A 41 -4.29 0.03 -7.60
CA PHE A 41 -3.18 0.75 -8.23
C PHE A 41 -3.55 1.12 -9.67
N PRO A 42 -3.04 2.26 -10.18
CA PRO A 42 -3.26 2.68 -11.56
C PRO A 42 -2.76 1.61 -12.52
N ASP A 43 -3.40 1.48 -13.68
CA ASP A 43 -2.95 0.56 -14.72
C ASP A 43 -1.87 1.23 -15.59
N GLY A 44 -0.82 0.48 -15.91
CA GLY A 44 0.32 0.94 -16.70
C GLY A 44 1.50 -0.02 -16.64
N GLU A 45 2.53 0.23 -17.45
CA GLU A 45 3.72 -0.63 -17.52
C GLU A 45 4.50 -0.71 -16.19
N ASN A 46 4.39 0.34 -15.35
CA ASN A 46 5.09 0.43 -14.06
C ASN A 46 4.28 -0.10 -12.87
N THR A 47 3.04 -0.56 -13.06
CA THR A 47 2.13 -0.91 -11.95
C THR A 47 2.71 -2.01 -11.04
N GLU A 48 3.40 -3.00 -11.60
CA GLU A 48 4.05 -4.04 -10.81
C GLU A 48 5.16 -3.49 -9.92
N ALA A 49 5.98 -2.57 -10.44
CA ALA A 49 7.03 -1.91 -9.68
C ALA A 49 6.46 -1.05 -8.54
N LEU A 50 5.36 -0.33 -8.80
CA LEU A 50 4.67 0.46 -7.78
C LEU A 50 4.11 -0.41 -6.65
N VAL A 51 3.54 -1.57 -6.99
CA VAL A 51 3.04 -2.51 -5.97
C VAL A 51 4.19 -3.15 -5.18
N ALA A 52 5.30 -3.47 -5.84
CA ALA A 52 6.48 -4.00 -5.17
C ALA A 52 7.07 -2.99 -4.19
N ASP A 53 7.24 -1.72 -4.60
CA ASP A 53 7.72 -0.63 -3.74
C ASP A 53 6.78 -0.41 -2.54
N TYR A 54 5.47 -0.37 -2.78
CA TYR A 54 4.48 -0.21 -1.71
C TYR A 54 4.55 -1.33 -0.66
N LYS A 55 4.65 -2.59 -1.10
CA LYS A 55 4.79 -3.74 -0.19
C LYS A 55 6.12 -3.74 0.55
N ALA A 56 7.20 -3.30 -0.09
CA ALA A 56 8.50 -3.17 0.57
C ALA A 56 8.43 -2.17 1.73
N ARG A 57 7.81 -1.01 1.51
CA ARG A 57 7.64 0.03 2.54
C ARG A 57 6.77 -0.40 3.71
N LEU A 58 5.70 -1.18 3.45
CA LEU A 58 4.91 -1.80 4.52
C LEU A 58 5.79 -2.70 5.40
N ARG A 59 6.64 -3.52 4.78
CA ARG A 59 7.58 -4.39 5.48
C ARG A 59 8.68 -3.62 6.20
N ASP A 60 9.15 -2.50 5.66
CA ASP A 60 10.13 -1.65 6.32
C ASP A 60 9.58 -1.04 7.61
N LEU A 61 8.29 -0.66 7.63
CA LEU A 61 7.59 -0.23 8.84
C LEU A 61 7.54 -1.33 9.91
N GLU A 62 7.24 -2.58 9.54
CA GLU A 62 7.26 -3.71 10.48
C GLU A 62 8.64 -3.91 11.12
N ASN A 63 9.70 -3.69 10.35
CA ASN A 63 11.08 -3.87 10.79
C ASN A 63 11.69 -2.60 11.41
N ASN A 64 10.90 -1.52 11.56
CA ASN A 64 11.34 -0.23 12.07
C ASN A 64 12.54 0.36 11.29
N ILE A 65 12.59 0.09 9.98
CA ILE A 65 13.63 0.56 9.07
C ILE A 65 13.13 1.86 8.45
N TRP A 66 13.67 2.99 8.90
CA TRP A 66 13.35 4.32 8.36
C TRP A 66 14.45 4.74 7.38
N VAL A 67 14.44 4.18 6.17
CA VAL A 67 15.39 4.60 5.12
C VAL A 67 14.60 5.10 3.92
N HIS A 68 14.29 6.39 3.92
CA HIS A 68 13.87 7.13 2.73
C HIS A 68 14.61 8.46 2.66
#